data_AF-E0P062-F1
#
_entry.id   AF-E0P062-F1
#
_cell.length_a   1.000
_cell.length_b   1.000
_cell.length_c   1.000
_cell.angle_alpha   90.00
_cell.angle_beta   90.00
_cell.angle_gamma   90.00
#
_symmetry.space_group_name_H-M   'P 1'
#
loop_
_entity.id
_entity.type
_entity.pdbx_description
1 polymer ?
#
loop_
_entity_poly.entity_id
_entity_poly.type
_entity_poly.pdbx_seq_one_letter_code
_entity_poly.pdbx_strand_id
1 'polypeptide(L)'
;MDKRTSIPANALIWFGAGVSLAEILTGTFFAPLGFCDGGIAIVVGHIIGCALLFLAGLIGARTRRSAMETVKMAFGACGGLLFAVLNVMQIIG
;
A
#
# COMPACT_ATOMS: atom_id res chain seq x y z
N MET A 1 25.25 7.69 -10.03
CA MET A 1 23.96 7.91 -10.70
C MET A 1 22.91 7.14 -9.92
N ASP A 2 21.97 7.83 -9.28
CA ASP A 2 20.85 7.16 -8.57
C ASP A 2 20.05 6.34 -9.57
N LYS A 3 20.04 5.01 -9.37
CA LYS A 3 19.38 4.06 -10.26
C LYS A 3 17.86 4.20 -10.08
N ARG A 4 17.22 5.01 -10.93
CA ARG A 4 15.75 5.09 -10.98
C ARG A 4 15.21 3.80 -11.61
N THR A 5 14.15 3.27 -11.03
CA THR A 5 13.43 2.12 -11.58
C THR A 5 12.64 2.54 -12.82
N SER A 6 12.60 1.68 -13.83
CA SER A 6 11.79 1.90 -15.02
C SER A 6 10.30 1.64 -14.72
N ILE A 7 9.39 2.21 -15.51
CA ILE A 7 7.95 1.97 -15.40
C ILE A 7 7.60 0.47 -15.37
N PRO A 8 8.11 -0.39 -16.29
CA PRO A 8 7.81 -1.82 -16.23
C PRO A 8 8.39 -2.50 -14.97
N ALA A 9 9.56 -2.08 -14.48
CA ALA A 9 10.10 -2.62 -13.23
C ALA A 9 9.21 -2.26 -12.03
N ASN A 10 8.71 -1.03 -11.97
CA ASN A 10 7.77 -0.61 -10.92
C ASN A 10 6.44 -1.37 -11.00
N ALA A 11 5.91 -1.58 -12.21
CA ALA A 11 4.70 -2.37 -12.41
C ALA A 11 4.90 -3.81 -11.89
N LEU A 12 6.07 -4.42 -12.14
CA LEU A 12 6.38 -5.76 -11.68
C LEU A 12 6.53 -5.85 -10.14
N ILE A 13 7.13 -4.83 -9.52
CA ILE A 13 7.23 -4.72 -8.06
C ILE A 13 5.84 -4.63 -7.43
N TRP A 14 4.97 -3.77 -7.97
CA TRP A 14 3.60 -3.62 -7.47
C TRP A 14 2.75 -4.86 -7.70
N PHE A 15 2.91 -5.52 -8.86
CA PHE A 15 2.26 -6.78 -9.13
C PHE A 15 2.69 -7.86 -8.13
N GLY A 16 3.99 -8.00 -7.89
CA GLY A 16 4.51 -8.96 -6.90
C GLY A 16 4.04 -8.64 -5.48
N ALA A 17 3.92 -7.36 -5.12
CA ALA A 17 3.40 -6.94 -3.82
C ALA A 17 1.89 -7.21 -3.65
N GLY A 18 1.12 -7.12 -4.73
CA GLY A 18 -0.34 -7.34 -4.72
C GLY A 18 -0.78 -8.79 -4.95
N VAL A 19 0.15 -9.72 -5.20
CA VAL A 19 -0.14 -11.16 -5.22
C VAL A 19 0.35 -11.74 -3.91
N SER A 20 -0.51 -11.74 -2.89
CA SER A 20 -0.19 -12.25 -1.55
C SER A 20 -1.29 -13.15 -0.97
N LEU A 21 -1.02 -13.71 0.20
CA LEU A 21 -2.00 -14.52 0.95
C LEU A 21 -3.24 -13.71 1.34
N ALA A 22 -3.07 -12.40 1.58
CA ALA A 22 -4.18 -11.52 1.95
C ALA A 22 -5.24 -11.43 0.85
N GLU A 23 -4.84 -11.35 -0.42
CA GLU A 23 -5.78 -11.34 -1.56
C GLU A 23 -6.50 -12.67 -1.72
N ILE A 24 -5.81 -13.79 -1.50
CA ILE A 24 -6.42 -15.13 -1.55
C ILE A 24 -7.48 -15.27 -0.45
N LEU A 25 -7.16 -14.88 0.79
CA LEU A 25 -8.09 -14.91 1.92
C LEU A 25 -9.26 -13.93 1.73
N THR A 26 -8.99 -12.74 1.20
CA THR A 26 -10.07 -11.79 0.87
C THR A 26 -11.01 -12.38 -0.18
N GLY A 27 -10.46 -13.07 -1.19
CA GLY A 27 -11.25 -13.78 -2.20
C GLY A 27 -12.15 -14.86 -1.59
N THR A 28 -11.68 -15.63 -0.61
CA THR A 28 -12.52 -16.62 0.09
C THR A 28 -13.61 -15.96 0.93
N PHE A 29 -13.32 -14.83 1.59
CA PHE A 29 -14.32 -14.06 2.34
C PHE A 29 -15.34 -13.39 1.43
N PHE A 30 -14.97 -13.04 0.19
CA PHE A 30 -15.89 -12.47 -0.80
C PHE A 30 -16.67 -13.53 -1.57
N ALA A 31 -16.30 -14.81 -1.49
CA ALA A 31 -17.00 -15.90 -2.18
C ALA A 31 -18.53 -15.91 -1.96
N PRO A 32 -19.06 -15.65 -0.74
CA PRO A 32 -20.51 -15.61 -0.50
C PRO A 32 -21.25 -14.47 -1.20
N LEU A 33 -20.57 -13.39 -1.60
CA LEU A 33 -21.18 -12.28 -2.35
C LEU A 33 -21.44 -12.67 -3.82
N GLY A 34 -20.85 -13.76 -4.30
CA GLY A 34 -20.90 -14.13 -5.71
C GLY A 34 -19.96 -13.27 -6.58
N PHE A 35 -19.85 -13.65 -7.86
CA PHE A 35 -18.84 -13.08 -8.75
C PHE A 35 -19.08 -11.60 -9.08
N CYS A 36 -20.34 -11.18 -9.22
CA CYS A 36 -20.68 -9.81 -9.60
C CYS A 36 -20.38 -8.83 -8.46
N ASP A 37 -21.01 -9.03 -7.30
CA ASP A 37 -20.87 -8.13 -6.16
C ASP A 37 -19.46 -8.20 -5.55
N GLY A 38 -18.85 -9.39 -5.50
CA GLY A 38 -17.45 -9.56 -5.12
C GLY A 38 -16.50 -8.83 -6.07
N GLY A 39 -16.72 -8.91 -7.37
CA GLY A 39 -15.96 -8.18 -8.38
C GLY A 39 -16.07 -6.66 -8.23
N ILE A 40 -17.29 -6.16 -8.00
CA ILE A 40 -17.53 -4.72 -7.74
C ILE A 40 -16.80 -4.29 -6.47
N ALA A 41 -16.89 -5.06 -5.38
CA ALA A 41 -16.22 -4.76 -4.13
C ALA A 41 -14.69 -4.66 -4.30
N ILE A 42 -14.09 -5.59 -5.06
CA ILE A 42 -12.65 -5.56 -5.38
C ILE A 42 -12.29 -4.31 -6.17
N VAL A 43 -13.02 -3.99 -7.24
CA VAL A 43 -12.74 -2.82 -8.09
C VAL A 43 -12.86 -1.52 -7.30
N VAL A 44 -13.92 -1.36 -6.51
CA VAL A 44 -14.13 -0.18 -5.66
C VAL A 44 -13.02 -0.04 -4.63
N GLY A 45 -12.69 -1.13 -3.92
CA GLY A 45 -11.60 -1.14 -2.95
C GLY A 45 -10.26 -0.78 -3.60
N HIS A 46 -9.99 -1.28 -4.81
CA HIS A 46 -8.76 -0.99 -5.55
C HIS A 46 -8.67 0.48 -5.96
N ILE A 47 -9.76 1.10 -6.41
CA ILE A 47 -9.78 2.54 -6.75
C ILE A 47 -9.46 3.39 -5.53
N ILE A 48 -10.09 3.09 -4.39
CA ILE A 48 -9.86 3.82 -3.13
C ILE A 48 -8.41 3.64 -2.66
N GLY A 49 -7.93 2.40 -2.63
CA GLY A 49 -6.56 2.07 -2.24
C GLY A 49 -5.52 2.74 -3.14
N CYS A 50 -5.68 2.65 -4.46
CA CYS A 50 -4.79 3.30 -5.42
C CYS A 50 -4.78 4.82 -5.28
N ALA A 51 -5.93 5.45 -5.05
CA ALA A 51 -5.98 6.89 -4.80
C ALA A 51 -5.15 7.29 -3.57
N LEU A 52 -5.31 6.58 -2.45
CA LEU A 52 -4.57 6.84 -1.21
C LEU A 52 -3.06 6.61 -1.38
N LEU A 53 -2.67 5.49 -1.99
CA LEU A 53 -1.27 5.14 -2.22
C LEU A 53 -0.60 6.10 -3.21
N PHE A 54 -1.33 6.55 -4.24
CA PHE A 54 -0.85 7.56 -5.18
C PHE A 54 -0.59 8.89 -4.48
N LEU A 55 -1.51 9.37 -3.64
CA LEU A 55 -1.33 10.62 -2.90
C LEU A 55 -0.14 10.53 -1.92
N ALA A 56 0.00 9.41 -1.20
CA ALA A 56 1.15 9.18 -0.32
C ALA A 56 2.47 9.12 -1.09
N GLY A 57 2.49 8.43 -2.23
CA GLY A 57 3.63 8.35 -3.15
C GLY A 57 4.01 9.71 -3.74
N LEU A 58 3.02 10.55 -4.08
CA LEU A 58 3.23 11.91 -4.57
C LEU A 58 3.91 12.79 -3.53
N ILE A 59 3.47 12.69 -2.26
CA ILE A 59 4.11 13.41 -1.14
C ILE A 59 5.58 12.95 -1.02
N GLY A 60 5.84 11.64 -0.93
CA GLY A 60 7.20 11.11 -0.82
C GLY A 60 8.10 11.48 -2.00
N ALA A 61 7.56 11.49 -3.22
CA ALA A 61 8.28 11.89 -4.43
C ALA A 61 8.65 13.38 -4.42
N ARG A 62 7.72 14.26 -3.98
CA ARG A 62 7.96 15.71 -3.88
C ARG A 62 8.92 16.07 -2.75
N THR A 63 8.79 15.43 -1.59
CA THR A 63 9.64 15.72 -0.43
C THR A 63 10.96 14.96 -0.46
N ARG A 64 11.12 13.99 -1.38
CA ARG A 64 12.30 13.12 -1.52
C ARG A 64 12.62 12.40 -0.20
N ARG A 65 11.58 12.01 0.53
CA ARG A 65 11.68 11.33 1.82
C ARG A 65 10.97 9.98 1.78
N SER A 66 11.40 9.08 2.65
CA SER A 66 10.74 7.79 2.84
C SER A 66 9.34 7.95 3.43
N ALA A 67 8.49 6.91 3.28
CA ALA A 67 7.15 6.91 3.86
C ALA A 67 7.17 7.10 5.40
N MET A 68 8.16 6.55 6.10
CA MET A 68 8.25 6.73 7.55
C MET A 68 8.66 8.16 7.93
N GLU A 69 9.48 8.80 7.12
CA GLU A 69 9.83 10.21 7.33
C GLU A 69 8.65 11.14 7.04
N THR A 70 7.78 10.82 6.06
CA THR A 70 6.55 11.60 5.84
C THR A 70 5.57 11.48 7.00
N VAL A 71 5.50 10.32 7.66
CA VAL A 71 4.75 10.15 8.92
C VAL A 71 5.35 11.01 10.04
N LYS A 72 6.68 11.02 10.20
CA LYS A 72 7.35 11.87 11.20
C LYS A 72 7.13 13.37 10.97
N MET A 73 6.96 13.81 9.72
CA MET A 73 6.60 15.20 9.43
C MET A 73 5.21 15.59 9.96
N ALA A 74 4.26 14.65 9.95
CA ALA A 74 2.90 14.90 10.43
C ALA A 74 2.76 14.74 11.97
N PHE A 75 3.43 13.75 12.55
CA PHE A 75 3.23 13.34 13.96
C PHE A 75 4.45 13.60 14.87
N GLY A 76 5.52 14.17 14.36
CA GLY A 76 6.77 14.40 15.09
C GLY A 76 7.58 13.13 15.36
N ALA A 77 8.71 13.28 16.05
CA ALA A 77 9.63 12.17 16.32
C ALA A 77 9.03 11.10 17.27
N CYS A 78 8.33 11.53 18.32
CA CYS A 78 7.71 10.63 19.29
C CYS A 78 6.47 9.94 18.69
N GLY A 79 5.61 10.67 17.97
CA GLY A 79 4.45 10.08 17.29
C GLY A 79 4.84 9.13 16.15
N GLY A 80 5.91 9.43 15.41
CA GLY A 80 6.45 8.54 14.39
C GLY A 80 6.95 7.20 14.93
N LEU A 81 7.36 7.12 16.21
CA LEU A 81 7.79 5.86 16.83
C LEU A 81 6.63 4.87 16.95
N LEU A 82 5.43 5.34 17.32
CA LEU A 82 4.23 4.50 17.41
C LEU A 82 3.92 3.85 16.05
N PHE A 83 3.88 4.64 14.98
CA PHE A 83 3.61 4.13 13.63
C PHE A 83 4.72 3.20 13.12
N ALA A 84 5.98 3.44 13.51
CA ALA A 84 7.07 2.51 13.19
C ALA A 84 6.87 1.15 13.85
N VAL A 85 6.51 1.12 15.14
CA VAL A 85 6.22 -0.13 15.86
C VAL A 85 5.04 -0.86 15.24
N LEU A 86 3.94 -0.14 14.95
CA LEU A 86 2.77 -0.72 14.30
C LEU A 86 3.10 -1.26 12.89
N ASN A 87 3.94 -0.56 12.13
CA ASN A 87 4.36 -1.01 10.81
C ASN A 87 5.21 -2.29 10.87
N VAL A 88 6.14 -2.39 11.83
CA VAL A 88 6.91 -3.62 12.04
C VAL A 88 6.00 -4.78 12.45
N MET A 89 5.07 -4.53 13.38
CA MET A 89 4.10 -5.55 13.81
C MET A 89 3.23 -6.03 12.64
N GLN A 90 2.84 -5.13 11.73
CA GLN A 90 2.08 -5.46 10.53
C GLN A 90 2.85 -6.34 9.54
N ILE A 91 4.18 -6.22 9.45
CA ILE A 91 5.00 -7.05 8.57
C ILE A 91 5.17 -8.48 9.12
N ILE A 92 5.07 -8.66 10.44
CA ILE A 92 5.18 -9.98 11.08
C ILE A 92 3.91 -10.81 10.86
N GLY A 93 2.74 -10.16 10.82
CA GLY A 93 1.44 -10.79 10.60
C GLY A 93 1.10 -10.97 9.13
#